data_AF-A0A963KZ58-F1
#
_entry.id   AF-A0A963KZ58-F1
#
_cell.length_a   1.000
_cell.length_b   1.000
_cell.length_c   1.000
_cell.angle_alpha   90.00
_cell.angle_beta   90.00
_cell.angle_gamma   90.00
#
_symmetry.space_group_name_H-M   'P 1'
#
loop_
_entity.id
_entity.type
_entity.pdbx_description
1 polymer ?
#
loop_
_entity_poly.entity_id
_entity_poly.type
_entity_poly.pdbx_seq_one_letter_code
_entity_poly.pdbx_strand_id
1 'polypeptide(L)'
;MTQNDASILLPFGALRFGLANKAKRRARPLCAEGRAGREESREAEAVSCHGIAHSNQMMMEVTGPYTPGTAFINPGTKLRRQLTRAATHRLSVLGWKGDYRPLGLCTDERAIVNACVGTACDSAKSGVSAMLAA
;
A
#
# COMPACT_ATOMS: atom_id res chain seq x y z
N MET A 1 5.72 25.42 8.16
CA MET A 1 6.43 24.98 6.94
C MET A 1 5.61 23.83 6.36
N THR A 2 4.73 24.10 5.39
CA THR A 2 3.93 23.06 4.74
C THR A 2 4.81 22.42 3.67
N GLN A 3 5.20 21.15 3.85
CA GLN A 3 5.91 20.38 2.82
C GLN A 3 4.94 20.13 1.66
N ASN A 4 4.92 21.03 0.68
CA ASN A 4 4.04 20.98 -0.49
C ASN A 4 4.84 21.07 -1.80
N ASP A 5 5.99 20.39 -1.86
CA ASP A 5 6.79 20.29 -3.09
C ASP A 5 6.40 19.05 -3.90
N ALA A 6 6.86 18.99 -5.15
CA ALA A 6 6.69 17.83 -6.00
C ALA A 6 7.32 16.58 -5.35
N SER A 7 6.52 15.55 -5.15
CA SER A 7 6.92 14.34 -4.42
C SER A 7 6.40 13.10 -5.13
N ILE A 8 7.22 12.05 -5.16
CA ILE A 8 6.81 10.70 -5.59
C ILE A 8 7.15 9.74 -4.47
N LEU A 9 6.18 8.98 -4.00
CA LEU A 9 6.39 7.92 -3.01
C LEU A 9 6.62 6.59 -3.74
N LEU A 10 7.53 5.78 -3.19
CA LEU A 10 7.92 4.49 -3.77
C LEU A 10 7.45 3.35 -2.87
N PRO A 11 6.57 2.45 -3.36
CA PRO A 11 6.18 1.29 -2.59
C PRO A 11 7.32 0.29 -2.43
N PHE A 12 7.34 -0.37 -1.28
CA PHE A 12 8.18 -1.55 -1.06
C PHE A 12 7.79 -2.69 -2.01
N GLY A 13 6.48 -2.90 -2.19
CA GLY A 13 5.91 -3.93 -3.05
C GLY A 13 5.10 -5.00 -2.32
N ALA A 14 4.45 -5.85 -3.10
CA ALA A 14 3.71 -6.99 -2.58
C ALA A 14 4.65 -7.99 -1.89
N LEU A 15 4.29 -8.38 -0.67
CA LEU A 15 4.97 -9.44 0.06
C LEU A 15 4.31 -10.78 -0.32
N ARG A 16 5.12 -11.81 -0.59
CA ARG A 16 4.59 -13.15 -0.92
C ARG A 16 3.78 -13.69 0.26
N PHE A 17 2.52 -14.05 0.02
CA PHE A 17 1.66 -14.64 1.05
C PHE A 17 1.93 -16.13 1.19
N GLY A 18 2.45 -16.57 2.35
CA GLY A 18 2.69 -17.98 2.65
C GLY A 18 1.43 -18.77 3.09
N LEU A 19 0.37 -18.09 3.54
CA LEU A 19 -0.87 -18.75 4.02
C LEU A 19 -2.10 -18.31 3.22
N ALA A 20 -2.91 -19.28 2.79
CA ALA A 20 -4.19 -19.06 2.13
C ALA A 20 -5.19 -18.32 3.06
N ASN A 21 -6.04 -17.45 2.51
CA ASN A 21 -7.01 -16.65 3.29
C ASN A 21 -7.94 -17.51 4.17
N LYS A 22 -8.26 -18.74 3.75
CA LYS A 22 -9.07 -19.69 4.54
C LYS A 22 -8.38 -20.13 5.83
N ALA A 23 -7.05 -20.34 5.79
CA ALA A 23 -6.26 -20.71 6.97
C ALA A 23 -6.25 -19.58 8.00
N LYS A 24 -6.09 -18.32 7.56
CA LYS A 24 -6.10 -17.13 8.44
C LYS A 24 -7.43 -16.93 9.16
N ARG A 25 -8.55 -17.14 8.45
CA ARG A 25 -9.90 -17.03 9.03
C ARG A 25 -10.18 -18.09 10.08
N ARG A 26 -9.59 -19.29 9.96
CA ARG A 26 -9.71 -20.37 10.95
C ARG A 26 -8.74 -20.19 12.12
N ALA A 27 -7.55 -19.67 11.89
CA ALA A 27 -6.55 -19.44 12.94
C ALA A 27 -6.97 -18.36 13.94
N ARG A 28 -7.69 -17.31 13.52
CA ARG A 28 -8.11 -16.20 14.41
C ARG A 28 -9.01 -16.64 15.59
N PRO A 29 -10.11 -17.39 15.37
CA PRO A 29 -10.90 -17.94 16.47
C PRO A 29 -10.09 -18.88 17.37
N LEU A 30 -9.26 -19.74 16.78
CA LEU A 30 -8.44 -20.71 17.52
C LEU A 30 -7.37 -20.03 18.40
N CYS A 31 -6.80 -18.90 17.95
CA CYS A 31 -5.93 -18.07 18.77
C CYS A 31 -6.70 -17.41 19.92
N ALA A 32 -7.92 -16.93 19.68
CA ALA A 32 -8.77 -16.32 20.71
C ALA A 32 -9.24 -17.34 21.76
N GLU A 33 -9.47 -18.59 21.36
CA GLU A 33 -9.83 -19.71 22.24
C GLU A 33 -8.60 -20.30 22.99
N GLY A 34 -7.39 -19.82 22.72
CA GLY A 34 -6.15 -20.35 23.32
C GLY A 34 -5.76 -21.75 22.81
N ARG A 35 -6.33 -22.20 21.69
CA ARG A 35 -6.13 -23.54 21.12
C ARG A 35 -5.06 -23.59 20.03
N ALA A 36 -4.52 -22.44 19.63
CA ALA A 36 -3.40 -22.31 18.70
C ALA A 36 -2.07 -22.13 19.44
N GLY A 37 -0.99 -22.72 18.90
CA GLY A 37 0.36 -22.55 19.44
C GLY A 37 0.88 -21.11 19.23
N ARG A 38 1.75 -20.62 20.13
CA ARG A 38 2.33 -19.26 20.05
C ARG A 38 2.97 -18.94 18.69
N GLU A 39 3.60 -19.93 18.08
CA GLU A 39 4.23 -19.78 16.76
C GLU A 39 3.19 -19.63 15.65
N GLU A 40 2.12 -20.43 15.69
CA GLU A 40 1.01 -20.36 14.74
C GLU A 40 0.26 -19.02 14.85
N SER A 41 0.08 -18.49 16.07
CA SER A 41 -0.47 -17.15 16.28
C SER A 41 0.39 -16.05 15.67
N ARG A 42 1.72 -16.12 15.84
CA ARG A 42 2.66 -15.15 15.27
C ARG A 42 2.68 -15.18 13.75
N GLU A 43 2.69 -16.36 13.14
CA GLU A 43 2.61 -16.50 11.69
C GLU A 43 1.29 -15.94 11.14
N ALA A 44 0.17 -16.23 11.81
CA ALA A 44 -1.14 -15.71 11.44
C ALA A 44 -1.18 -14.16 11.51
N GLU A 45 -0.55 -13.57 12.53
CA GLU A 45 -0.42 -12.12 12.69
C GLU A 45 0.47 -11.50 11.60
N ALA A 46 1.67 -12.02 11.39
CA ALA A 46 2.60 -11.52 10.36
C ALA A 46 1.95 -11.51 8.98
N VAL A 47 1.23 -12.58 8.64
CA VAL A 47 0.55 -12.69 7.36
C VAL A 47 -0.70 -11.79 7.27
N SER A 48 -1.32 -11.45 8.40
CA SER A 48 -2.36 -10.40 8.48
C SER A 48 -1.76 -9.03 8.19
N CYS A 49 -0.62 -8.70 8.80
CA CYS A 49 0.12 -7.46 8.61
C CYS A 49 0.57 -7.26 7.16
N HIS A 50 1.08 -8.29 6.47
CA HIS A 50 1.38 -8.24 5.03
C HIS A 50 0.15 -7.86 4.20
N GLY A 51 -1.02 -8.30 4.65
CA GLY A 51 -2.29 -7.97 4.01
C GLY A 51 -2.66 -6.51 4.10
N ILE A 52 -2.49 -5.93 5.30
CA ILE A 52 -2.76 -4.52 5.57
C ILE A 52 -1.75 -3.65 4.83
N ALA A 53 -0.48 -4.05 4.79
CA ALA A 53 0.55 -3.35 4.03
C ALA A 53 0.22 -3.29 2.52
N HIS A 54 -0.28 -4.38 1.94
CA HIS A 54 -0.69 -4.41 0.54
C HIS A 54 -1.90 -3.49 0.26
N SER A 55 -2.93 -3.53 1.10
CA SER A 55 -4.09 -2.64 0.94
C SER A 55 -3.73 -1.17 1.13
N ASN A 56 -2.80 -0.85 2.04
CA ASN A 56 -2.29 0.51 2.19
C ASN A 56 -1.48 0.95 0.96
N GLN A 57 -0.66 0.07 0.37
CA GLN A 57 0.04 0.38 -0.88
C GLN A 57 -0.94 0.62 -2.03
N MET A 58 -2.04 -0.12 -2.09
CA MET A 58 -3.10 0.08 -3.08
C MET A 58 -3.83 1.39 -2.91
N MET A 59 -4.19 1.75 -1.68
CA MET A 59 -4.75 3.05 -1.36
C MET A 59 -3.83 4.18 -1.87
N MET A 60 -2.53 4.08 -1.56
CA MET A 60 -1.52 5.05 -1.98
C MET A 60 -1.28 5.09 -3.50
N GLU A 61 -1.61 4.02 -4.23
CA GLU A 61 -1.53 4.03 -5.69
C GLU A 61 -2.72 4.76 -6.32
N VAL A 62 -3.91 4.56 -5.74
CA VAL A 62 -5.16 5.16 -6.24
C VAL A 62 -5.27 6.64 -5.89
N THR A 63 -4.64 7.10 -4.80
CA THR A 63 -4.57 8.52 -4.43
C THR A 63 -3.56 9.32 -5.27
N GLY A 64 -2.76 8.68 -6.12
CA GLY A 64 -1.85 9.34 -7.06
C GLY A 64 -0.40 9.67 -6.66
N PRO A 65 0.10 9.48 -5.41
CA PRO A 65 1.50 9.77 -5.09
C PRO A 65 2.49 8.69 -5.56
N TYR A 66 2.01 7.52 -6.00
CA TYR A 66 2.87 6.46 -6.55
C TYR A 66 2.98 6.56 -8.07
N THR A 67 4.04 5.95 -8.61
CA THR A 67 4.06 5.63 -10.04
C THR A 67 3.08 4.47 -10.32
N PRO A 68 2.23 4.55 -11.35
CA PRO A 68 1.27 3.49 -11.66
C PRO A 68 1.92 2.13 -11.91
N GLY A 69 1.23 1.07 -11.49
CA GLY A 69 1.66 -0.33 -11.56
C GLY A 69 2.73 -0.72 -10.54
N THR A 70 3.08 0.12 -9.57
CA THR A 70 4.23 -0.15 -8.70
C THR A 70 3.88 -0.91 -7.43
N ALA A 71 2.67 -0.82 -6.88
CA ALA A 71 2.27 -1.51 -5.65
C ALA A 71 2.41 -3.05 -5.73
N PHE A 72 2.10 -3.65 -6.89
CA PHE A 72 2.07 -5.11 -7.05
C PHE A 72 3.42 -5.78 -7.33
N ILE A 73 4.48 -5.00 -7.53
CA ILE A 73 5.78 -5.57 -7.90
C ILE A 73 6.54 -6.02 -6.65
N ASN A 74 6.99 -7.27 -6.62
CA ASN A 74 7.72 -7.78 -5.47
C ASN A 74 9.08 -7.05 -5.30
N PRO A 75 9.54 -6.87 -4.04
CA PRO A 75 10.86 -6.33 -3.74
C PRO A 75 11.98 -7.22 -4.30
N GLY A 76 13.18 -6.65 -4.46
CA GLY A 76 14.38 -7.39 -4.91
C GLY A 76 14.39 -7.80 -6.39
N THR A 77 13.35 -7.49 -7.16
CA THR A 77 13.28 -7.83 -8.59
C THR A 77 14.01 -6.83 -9.47
N LYS A 78 14.47 -7.29 -10.66
CA LYS A 78 15.02 -6.38 -11.68
C LYS A 78 14.01 -5.31 -12.09
N LEU A 79 12.73 -5.68 -12.23
CA LEU A 79 11.65 -4.77 -12.60
C LEU A 79 11.44 -3.67 -11.54
N ARG A 80 11.44 -4.01 -10.24
CA ARG A 80 11.37 -3.02 -9.15
C ARG A 80 12.47 -1.97 -9.27
N ARG A 81 13.71 -2.37 -9.52
CA ARG A 81 14.83 -1.43 -9.67
C ARG A 81 14.63 -0.47 -10.85
N GLN A 82 14.13 -0.98 -11.97
CA GLN A 82 13.84 -0.13 -13.15
C GLN A 82 12.69 0.84 -12.87
N LEU A 83 11.64 0.41 -12.17
CA LEU A 83 10.54 1.27 -11.76
C LEU A 83 10.99 2.37 -10.80
N THR A 84 11.81 2.03 -9.80
CA THR A 84 12.43 3.03 -8.90
C THR A 84 13.23 4.07 -9.69
N ARG A 85 14.05 3.62 -10.65
CA ARG A 85 14.82 4.53 -11.50
C ARG A 85 13.92 5.42 -12.36
N ALA A 86 12.88 4.85 -12.97
CA ALA A 86 11.91 5.60 -13.78
C ALA A 86 11.18 6.66 -12.95
N ALA A 87 10.79 6.33 -11.72
CA ALA A 87 10.19 7.28 -10.78
C ALA A 87 11.15 8.42 -10.42
N THR A 88 12.44 8.15 -10.20
CA THR A 88 13.46 9.19 -9.97
C THR A 88 13.58 10.12 -11.18
N HIS A 89 13.61 9.58 -12.39
CA HIS A 89 13.60 10.39 -13.61
C HIS A 89 12.31 11.21 -13.71
N ARG A 90 11.14 10.64 -13.37
CA ARG A 90 9.87 11.38 -13.38
C ARG A 90 9.88 12.54 -12.38
N LEU A 91 10.42 12.33 -11.18
CA LEU A 91 10.54 13.38 -10.15
C LEU A 91 11.34 14.59 -10.66
N SER A 92 12.43 14.35 -11.42
CA SER A 92 13.22 15.46 -11.99
C SER A 92 12.43 16.32 -12.99
N VAL A 93 11.42 15.75 -13.65
CA VAL A 93 10.52 16.48 -14.57
C VAL A 93 9.44 17.24 -13.82
N LEU A 94 8.99 16.72 -12.67
CA LEU A 94 7.94 17.33 -11.85
C LEU A 94 8.45 18.45 -10.92
N GLY A 95 9.77 18.64 -10.83
CA GLY A 95 10.38 19.68 -10.00
C GLY A 95 10.15 21.11 -10.51
N TRP A 96 10.63 22.12 -9.77
CA TRP A 96 10.38 23.55 -10.03
C TRP A 96 10.74 24.06 -11.43
N LYS A 97 11.61 23.35 -12.17
CA LYS A 97 12.04 23.73 -13.52
C LYS A 97 11.22 23.06 -14.65
N GLY A 98 10.25 22.23 -14.32
CA GLY A 98 9.46 21.45 -15.28
C GLY A 98 7.95 21.57 -15.05
N ASP A 99 7.25 20.44 -15.17
CA ASP A 99 5.79 20.32 -14.94
C ASP A 99 5.50 20.28 -13.44
N TYR A 100 5.56 21.45 -12.79
CA TYR A 100 5.49 21.55 -11.35
C TYR A 100 4.11 21.13 -10.82
N ARG A 101 4.07 19.95 -10.17
CA ARG A 101 2.87 19.39 -9.55
C ARG A 101 3.14 19.10 -8.07
N PRO A 102 2.86 20.07 -7.19
CA PRO A 102 3.01 19.88 -5.75
C PRO A 102 1.99 18.87 -5.23
N LEU A 103 2.36 18.13 -4.18
CA LEU A 103 1.54 17.05 -3.63
C LEU A 103 0.11 17.50 -3.28
N GLY A 104 -0.06 18.71 -2.74
CA GLY A 104 -1.34 19.29 -2.36
C GLY A 104 -2.27 19.63 -3.53
N LEU A 105 -1.78 19.64 -4.78
CA LEU A 105 -2.63 19.71 -5.98
C LEU A 105 -2.95 18.32 -6.54
N CYS A 106 -2.25 17.27 -6.08
CA CYS A 106 -2.51 15.89 -6.48
C CYS A 106 -3.45 15.16 -5.50
N THR A 107 -3.56 15.65 -4.25
CA THR A 107 -4.43 15.09 -3.23
C THR A 107 -5.62 16.03 -2.98
N ASP A 108 -6.70 15.83 -3.75
CA ASP A 108 -7.97 16.54 -3.63
C ASP A 108 -9.08 15.59 -3.11
N GLU A 109 -10.31 16.11 -2.97
CA GLU A 109 -11.46 15.30 -2.57
C GLU A 109 -11.73 14.12 -3.51
N ARG A 110 -11.38 14.26 -4.79
CA ARG A 110 -11.54 13.20 -5.79
C ARG A 110 -10.53 12.07 -5.56
N ALA A 111 -9.29 12.39 -5.20
CA ALA A 111 -8.28 11.43 -4.82
C ALA A 111 -8.73 10.60 -3.60
N ILE A 112 -9.38 11.22 -2.62
CA ILE A 112 -9.95 10.52 -1.46
C ILE A 112 -11.11 9.61 -1.86
N VAL A 113 -12.05 10.08 -2.69
CA VAL A 113 -13.15 9.24 -3.20
C VAL A 113 -12.61 8.05 -4.01
N ASN A 114 -11.60 8.28 -4.86
CA ASN A 114 -10.94 7.22 -5.61
C ASN A 114 -10.31 6.20 -4.65
N ALA A 115 -9.64 6.65 -3.59
CA ALA A 115 -9.07 5.77 -2.57
C ALA A 115 -10.13 4.85 -1.94
N CYS A 116 -11.29 5.41 -1.57
CA CYS A 116 -12.41 4.66 -1.02
C CYS A 116 -12.90 3.58 -2.00
N VAL A 117 -13.14 3.96 -3.26
CA VAL A 117 -13.64 3.04 -4.30
C VAL A 117 -12.61 1.98 -4.65
N GLY A 118 -11.35 2.37 -4.89
CA GLY A 118 -10.26 1.47 -5.22
C GLY A 118 -9.99 0.45 -4.12
N THR A 119 -10.06 0.88 -2.86
CA THR A 119 -9.94 -0.01 -1.70
C THR A 119 -11.14 -0.97 -1.59
N ALA A 120 -12.36 -0.50 -1.89
CA ALA A 120 -13.55 -1.35 -1.86
C ALA A 120 -13.49 -2.46 -2.92
N CYS A 121 -12.93 -2.17 -4.10
CA CYS A 121 -12.71 -3.16 -5.15
C CYS A 121 -11.61 -4.17 -4.78
N ASP A 122 -10.53 -3.73 -4.13
CA ASP A 122 -9.44 -4.58 -3.67
C ASP A 122 -9.73 -5.23 -2.30
N SER A 123 -10.80 -6.05 -2.21
CA SER A 123 -11.06 -6.99 -1.10
C SER A 123 -10.58 -6.52 0.29
N ALA A 124 -11.02 -5.34 0.73
CA ALA A 124 -10.40 -4.60 1.84
C ALA A 124 -10.26 -5.44 3.13
N LYS A 125 -9.02 -5.56 3.62
CA LYS A 125 -8.76 -5.90 5.02
C LYS A 125 -9.03 -4.65 5.86
N SER A 126 -9.64 -4.84 7.04
CA SER A 126 -10.23 -3.80 7.91
C SER A 126 -9.32 -2.63 8.35
N GLY A 127 -8.05 -2.58 7.96
CA GLY A 127 -7.11 -1.52 8.36
C GLY A 127 -7.26 -0.21 7.57
N VAL A 128 -7.58 -0.27 6.27
CA VAL A 128 -7.65 0.95 5.42
C VAL A 128 -8.88 1.80 5.72
N SER A 129 -10.02 1.17 6.03
CA SER A 129 -11.25 1.87 6.42
C SER A 129 -11.05 2.74 7.67
N ALA A 130 -10.27 2.26 8.63
CA ALA A 130 -9.95 3.02 9.85
C ALA A 130 -9.06 4.24 9.58
N MET A 131 -8.18 4.19 8.57
CA MET A 131 -7.29 5.30 8.20
C MET A 131 -8.01 6.39 7.41
N LEU A 132 -9.06 6.05 6.66
CA LEU A 132 -9.92 7.02 5.98
C LEU A 132 -10.92 7.72 6.92
N ALA A 133 -11.24 7.08 8.04
CA ALA A 133 -12.20 7.58 9.03
C ALA A 133 -11.56 8.46 10.13
N ALA A 134 -10.23 8.56 10.17
CA ALA A 134 -9.45 9.34 11.12
C ALA A 134 -8.89 10.61 10.46
#